data_AF-A0A2E9GX46-F1
#
_entry.id   AF-A0A2E9GX46-F1
#
_cell.length_a   1.000
_cell.length_b   1.000
_cell.length_c   1.000
_cell.angle_alpha   90.00
_cell.angle_beta   90.00
_cell.angle_gamma   90.00
#
_symmetry.space_group_name_H-M   'P 1'
#
loop_
_entity.id
_entity.type
_entity.pdbx_description
1 polymer ?
#
loop_
_entity_poly.entity_id
_entity_poly.type
_entity_poly.pdbx_seq_one_letter_code
_entity_poly.pdbx_strand_id
1 'polypeptide(L)'
;MSMIELDFHPDEKTLRQFGWIALGGFGLLAALSWFELLVFSFGLGGARLPVTAGFAGLGCLAAIFSLVAPKANRPIYVTLAVIALPIGFVLSYVILGTIFYLLITPVGLAFRLARRDSLHRAFPTEAESCWVDAPHAKPRERYFRQF
;
A
#
# COMPACT_ATOMS: atom_id res chain seq x y z
N MET A 1 9.56 7.70 -18.03
CA MET A 1 9.41 6.52 -17.17
C MET A 1 8.21 6.73 -16.27
N SER A 2 7.03 6.23 -16.68
CA SER A 2 5.83 6.28 -15.85
C SER A 2 5.91 5.15 -14.82
N MET A 3 5.82 5.46 -13.53
CA MET A 3 6.04 4.49 -12.44
C MET A 3 4.80 3.62 -12.15
N ILE A 4 3.72 3.80 -12.91
CA ILE A 4 2.48 3.03 -12.81
C ILE A 4 1.98 2.77 -14.23
N GLU A 5 2.29 1.60 -14.78
CA GLU A 5 1.67 1.10 -16.00
C GLU A 5 0.28 0.57 -15.64
N LEU A 6 -0.73 1.42 -15.80
CA LEU A 6 -2.11 0.96 -15.81
C LEU A 6 -2.32 0.15 -17.07
N ASP A 7 -2.45 -1.16 -16.88
CA ASP A 7 -2.79 -2.07 -17.96
C ASP A 7 -4.26 -1.84 -18.36
N PHE A 8 -4.49 -0.92 -19.30
CA PHE A 8 -5.83 -0.60 -19.83
C PHE A 8 -6.43 -1.74 -20.67
N HIS A 9 -5.66 -2.81 -20.92
CA HIS A 9 -6.07 -4.05 -21.57
C HIS A 9 -5.83 -5.25 -20.64
N PRO A 10 -6.60 -5.39 -19.55
CA PRO A 10 -6.44 -6.50 -18.64
C PRO A 10 -6.71 -7.85 -19.35
N ASP A 11 -5.79 -8.80 -19.18
CA ASP A 11 -5.94 -10.18 -19.65
C ASP A 11 -7.20 -10.84 -19.04
N GLU A 12 -7.83 -11.78 -19.75
CA GLU A 12 -9.09 -12.41 -19.34
C GLU A 12 -8.98 -13.11 -17.97
N LYS A 13 -7.77 -13.55 -17.60
CA LYS A 13 -7.46 -14.13 -16.29
C LYS A 13 -7.53 -13.11 -15.16
N THR A 14 -7.03 -11.89 -15.38
CA THR A 14 -7.02 -10.80 -14.40
C THR A 14 -8.44 -10.31 -14.12
N LEU A 15 -9.28 -10.23 -15.18
CA LEU A 15 -10.72 -9.94 -15.06
C LEU A 15 -11.44 -10.99 -14.21
N ARG A 16 -11.12 -12.28 -14.37
CA ARG A 16 -11.72 -13.35 -13.55
C ARG A 16 -11.29 -13.30 -12.09
N GLN A 17 -10.01 -13.03 -11.83
CA GLN A 17 -9.49 -12.85 -10.46
C GLN A 17 -10.15 -11.67 -9.76
N PHE A 18 -10.36 -10.57 -10.47
CA PHE A 18 -11.09 -9.42 -9.94
C PHE A 18 -12.52 -9.78 -9.55
N GLY A 19 -13.23 -10.60 -10.33
CA GLY A 19 -14.55 -11.11 -9.97
C GLY A 19 -14.58 -11.85 -8.63
N TRP A 20 -13.59 -12.70 -8.36
CA TRP A 20 -13.46 -13.42 -7.09
C TRP A 20 -13.10 -12.49 -5.92
N ILE A 21 -12.20 -11.52 -6.14
CA ILE A 21 -11.83 -10.52 -5.14
C ILE A 21 -13.02 -9.62 -4.82
N ALA A 22 -13.81 -9.22 -5.83
CA ALA A 22 -15.01 -8.43 -5.66
C ALA A 22 -16.10 -9.23 -4.92
N LEU A 23 -16.30 -10.51 -5.24
CA LEU A 23 -17.22 -11.38 -4.50
C LEU A 23 -16.80 -11.48 -3.03
N GLY A 24 -15.50 -11.69 -2.76
CA GLY A 24 -14.97 -11.70 -1.41
C GLY A 24 -15.15 -10.36 -0.69
N GLY A 25 -14.82 -9.24 -1.33
CA GLY A 25 -14.92 -7.90 -0.76
C GLY A 25 -16.35 -7.46 -0.48
N PHE A 26 -17.25 -7.58 -1.47
CA PHE A 26 -18.67 -7.26 -1.30
C PHE A 26 -19.38 -8.26 -0.39
N GLY A 27 -19.01 -9.55 -0.43
CA GLY A 27 -19.52 -10.56 0.50
C GLY A 27 -19.09 -10.28 1.94
N LEU A 28 -17.86 -9.82 2.15
CA LEU A 28 -17.37 -9.39 3.46
C LEU A 28 -18.05 -8.11 3.93
N LEU A 29 -18.29 -7.13 3.05
CA LEU A 29 -19.09 -5.94 3.37
C LEU A 29 -20.55 -6.30 3.71
N ALA A 30 -21.16 -7.25 3.01
CA ALA A 30 -22.50 -7.76 3.32
C ALA A 30 -22.52 -8.48 4.67
N ALA A 31 -21.50 -9.28 4.99
CA ALA A 31 -21.34 -9.91 6.29
C ALA A 31 -21.15 -8.86 7.40
N LEU A 32 -20.30 -7.84 7.19
CA LEU A 32 -20.08 -6.76 8.15
C LEU A 32 -21.35 -5.93 8.40
N SER A 33 -22.14 -5.68 7.35
CA SER A 33 -23.48 -5.06 7.46
C SER A 33 -24.45 -5.95 8.25
N TRP A 34 -24.42 -7.26 8.03
CA TRP A 34 -25.25 -8.23 8.73
C TRP A 34 -24.90 -8.36 10.21
N PHE A 35 -23.61 -8.40 10.54
CA PHE A 35 -23.11 -8.47 11.91
C PHE A 35 -23.08 -7.10 12.62
N GLU A 36 -23.51 -6.02 11.95
CA GLU A 36 -23.49 -4.64 12.47
C GLU A 36 -22.15 -4.20 13.07
N LEU A 37 -21.05 -4.64 12.47
CA LEU A 37 -19.70 -4.34 12.96
C LEU A 37 -19.12 -3.08 12.29
N LEU A 38 -18.26 -2.37 13.02
CA LEU A 38 -17.55 -1.14 12.59
C LEU A 38 -18.47 0.06 12.29
N VAL A 39 -18.64 0.44 11.01
CA VAL A 39 -19.37 1.65 10.59
C VAL A 39 -20.89 1.50 10.75
N PHE A 40 -21.38 0.26 10.75
CA PHE A 40 -22.80 -0.09 10.88
C PHE A 40 -23.25 -0.36 12.32
N SER A 41 -22.35 -0.15 13.31
CA SER A 41 -22.64 -0.34 14.73
C SER A 41 -23.61 0.72 15.30
N PHE A 42 -23.92 1.77 14.53
CA PHE A 42 -24.87 2.84 14.91
C PHE A 42 -26.35 2.42 14.97
N GLY A 43 -26.66 1.13 14.80
CA GLY A 43 -28.01 0.59 14.91
C GLY A 43 -28.83 0.83 13.65
N LEU A 44 -28.72 -0.08 12.68
CA LEU A 44 -29.41 0.08 11.39
C LEU A 44 -30.91 -0.31 11.43
N GLY A 45 -31.45 -0.73 12.59
CA GLY A 45 -32.87 -0.99 12.79
C GLY A 45 -33.53 -1.78 11.65
N GLY A 46 -34.61 -1.23 11.07
CA GLY A 46 -35.33 -1.84 9.93
C GLY A 46 -34.67 -1.68 8.56
N ALA A 47 -33.64 -0.82 8.44
CA ALA A 47 -32.91 -0.61 7.18
C ALA A 47 -31.83 -1.68 6.92
N ARG A 48 -31.54 -2.55 7.90
CA ARG A 48 -30.57 -3.66 7.79
C ARG A 48 -30.85 -4.58 6.60
N LEU A 49 -32.12 -4.99 6.45
CA LEU A 49 -32.56 -5.91 5.40
C LEU A 49 -32.39 -5.33 3.99
N PRO A 50 -32.94 -4.15 3.66
CA PRO A 50 -32.78 -3.59 2.31
C PRO A 50 -31.33 -3.20 2.00
N VAL A 51 -30.56 -2.72 3.00
CA VAL A 51 -29.15 -2.35 2.79
C VAL A 51 -28.29 -3.60 2.55
N THR A 52 -28.44 -4.64 3.38
CA THR A 52 -27.67 -5.87 3.22
C THR A 52 -28.09 -6.63 1.96
N ALA A 53 -29.38 -6.70 1.65
CA ALA A 53 -29.86 -7.30 0.41
C ALA A 53 -29.41 -6.52 -0.84
N GLY A 54 -29.34 -5.19 -0.75
CA GLY A 54 -28.80 -4.33 -1.80
C GLY A 54 -27.33 -4.61 -2.07
N PHE A 55 -26.48 -4.63 -1.04
CA PHE A 55 -25.06 -4.92 -1.18
C PHE A 55 -24.77 -6.38 -1.59
N ALA A 56 -25.50 -7.35 -1.03
CA ALA A 56 -25.40 -8.75 -1.42
C ALA A 56 -25.88 -8.98 -2.86
N GLY A 57 -26.96 -8.32 -3.27
CA GLY A 57 -27.46 -8.34 -4.63
C GLY A 57 -26.47 -7.74 -5.64
N LEU A 58 -25.88 -6.59 -5.31
CA LEU A 58 -24.83 -5.96 -6.10
C LEU A 58 -23.57 -6.85 -6.20
N GLY A 59 -23.16 -7.46 -5.09
CA GLY A 59 -22.02 -8.39 -5.05
C GLY A 59 -22.26 -9.65 -5.90
N CYS A 60 -23.45 -10.25 -5.79
CA CYS A 60 -23.85 -11.40 -6.59
C CYS A 60 -23.98 -11.05 -8.07
N LEU A 61 -24.57 -9.91 -8.41
CA LEU A 61 -24.65 -9.45 -9.81
C LEU A 61 -23.26 -9.19 -10.38
N ALA A 62 -22.37 -8.52 -9.64
CA ALA A 62 -21.00 -8.30 -10.07
C ALA A 62 -20.23 -9.63 -10.27
N ALA A 63 -20.45 -10.61 -9.38
CA ALA A 63 -19.87 -11.95 -9.51
C ALA A 63 -20.40 -12.70 -10.74
N ILE A 64 -21.71 -12.69 -10.97
CA ILE A 64 -22.36 -13.35 -12.10
C ILE A 64 -21.93 -12.70 -13.42
N PHE A 65 -21.90 -11.37 -13.50
CA PHE A 65 -21.41 -10.63 -14.66
C PHE A 65 -19.93 -10.92 -14.93
N SER A 66 -19.13 -11.07 -13.88
CA SER A 66 -17.72 -11.44 -14.02
C SER A 66 -17.49 -12.89 -14.47
N LEU A 67 -18.46 -13.79 -14.22
CA LEU A 67 -18.38 -15.20 -14.60
C LEU A 67 -18.92 -15.46 -16.02
N VAL A 68 -20.00 -14.77 -16.40
CA VAL A 68 -20.74 -15.03 -17.65
C VAL A 68 -20.20 -14.18 -18.81
N ALA A 69 -19.74 -12.95 -18.56
CA ALA A 69 -19.28 -12.03 -19.61
C ALA A 69 -18.12 -11.14 -19.13
N PRO A 70 -16.89 -11.68 -19.01
CA PRO A 70 -15.73 -10.91 -18.55
C PRO A 70 -15.45 -9.67 -19.41
N LYS A 71 -15.75 -9.73 -20.71
CA LYS A 71 -15.56 -8.60 -21.65
C LYS A 71 -16.49 -7.40 -21.37
N ALA A 72 -17.69 -7.64 -20.85
CA ALA A 72 -18.63 -6.58 -20.47
C ALA A 72 -18.23 -5.90 -19.14
N ASN A 73 -17.45 -6.59 -18.31
CA ASN A 73 -17.00 -6.07 -17.01
C ASN A 73 -15.70 -5.23 -17.11
N ARG A 74 -15.09 -5.18 -18.30
CA ARG A 74 -13.88 -4.39 -18.59
C ARG A 74 -14.01 -2.90 -18.23
N PRO A 75 -15.06 -2.14 -18.65
CA PRO A 75 -15.18 -0.74 -18.29
C PRO A 75 -15.33 -0.50 -16.79
N ILE A 76 -16.02 -1.40 -16.08
CA ILE A 76 -16.18 -1.32 -14.61
C ILE A 76 -14.85 -1.55 -13.92
N TYR A 77 -14.10 -2.58 -14.35
CA TYR A 77 -12.76 -2.85 -13.83
C TYR A 77 -11.83 -1.66 -14.04
N VAL A 78 -11.78 -1.11 -15.27
CA VAL A 78 -10.92 0.04 -15.58
C VAL A 78 -11.32 1.27 -14.77
N THR A 79 -12.62 1.55 -14.64
CA THR A 79 -13.09 2.70 -13.85
C THR A 79 -12.71 2.55 -12.39
N LEU A 80 -12.91 1.36 -11.79
CA LEU A 80 -12.55 1.12 -10.40
C LEU A 80 -11.03 1.13 -10.20
N ALA A 81 -10.26 0.58 -11.14
CA ALA A 81 -8.81 0.62 -11.12
C ALA A 81 -8.29 2.06 -11.17
N VAL A 82 -8.89 2.91 -12.01
CA VAL A 82 -8.56 4.35 -12.09
C VAL A 82 -8.90 5.06 -10.78
N ILE A 83 -10.03 4.74 -10.14
CA ILE A 83 -10.40 5.28 -8.82
C ILE A 83 -9.46 4.75 -7.72
N ALA A 84 -8.93 3.54 -7.84
CA ALA A 84 -8.00 2.95 -6.89
C ALA A 84 -6.57 3.52 -6.98
N LEU A 85 -6.21 4.17 -8.09
CA LEU A 85 -4.90 4.81 -8.26
C LEU A 85 -4.56 5.84 -7.16
N PRO A 86 -5.39 6.85 -6.89
CA PRO A 86 -5.11 7.81 -5.83
C PRO A 86 -5.00 7.13 -4.46
N ILE A 87 -5.76 6.05 -4.24
CA ILE A 87 -5.68 5.26 -3.01
C ILE A 87 -4.30 4.60 -2.89
N GLY A 88 -3.81 3.97 -3.96
CA GLY A 88 -2.47 3.37 -4.00
C GLY A 88 -1.35 4.39 -3.79
N PHE A 89 -1.49 5.59 -4.35
CA PHE A 89 -0.58 6.71 -4.13
C PHE A 89 -0.55 7.11 -2.66
N VAL A 90 -1.70 7.41 -2.06
CA VAL A 90 -1.81 7.77 -0.63
C VAL A 90 -1.26 6.66 0.25
N LEU A 91 -1.59 5.40 -0.05
CA LEU A 91 -1.11 4.24 0.71
C LEU A 91 0.42 4.15 0.70
N SER A 92 1.07 4.49 -0.41
CA SER A 92 2.52 4.50 -0.52
C SER A 92 3.14 5.57 0.42
N TYR A 93 2.57 6.77 0.49
CA TYR A 93 3.00 7.78 1.48
C TYR A 93 2.70 7.35 2.91
N VAL A 94 1.55 6.70 3.15
CA VAL A 94 1.20 6.19 4.48
C VAL A 94 2.17 5.11 4.93
N ILE A 95 2.53 4.15 4.07
CA ILE A 95 3.51 3.11 4.39
C ILE A 95 4.87 3.74 4.66
N LEU A 96 5.33 4.63 3.78
CA LEU A 96 6.62 5.32 3.96
C LEU A 96 6.63 6.14 5.25
N GLY A 97 5.57 6.90 5.51
CA GLY A 97 5.40 7.67 6.74
C GLY A 97 5.36 6.78 7.97
N THR A 98 4.65 5.66 7.91
CA THR A 98 4.58 4.70 9.02
C THR A 98 5.96 4.14 9.33
N ILE A 99 6.72 3.69 8.33
CA ILE A 99 8.09 3.19 8.54
C ILE A 99 8.99 4.31 9.08
N PHE A 100 8.90 5.51 8.52
CA PHE A 100 9.74 6.63 8.94
C PHE A 100 9.45 7.05 10.38
N TYR A 101 8.18 7.20 10.76
CA TYR A 101 7.80 7.71 12.08
C TYR A 101 7.74 6.62 13.16
N LEU A 102 7.43 5.36 12.83
CA LEU A 102 7.37 4.28 13.83
C LEU A 102 8.64 3.45 13.93
N LEU A 103 9.48 3.38 12.89
CA LEU A 103 10.74 2.62 12.96
C LEU A 103 11.93 3.58 12.99
N ILE A 104 12.10 4.41 11.96
CA ILE A 104 13.33 5.20 11.81
C ILE A 104 13.45 6.28 12.89
N THR A 105 12.37 7.01 13.15
CA THR A 105 12.32 8.11 14.12
C THR A 105 12.61 7.65 15.55
N PRO A 106 11.96 6.60 16.11
CA PRO A 106 12.25 6.16 17.47
C PRO A 106 13.65 5.54 17.59
N VAL A 107 14.16 4.87 16.56
CA VAL A 107 15.55 4.39 16.54
C VAL A 107 16.53 5.57 16.58
N GLY A 108 16.29 6.60 15.78
CA GLY A 108 17.09 7.83 15.81
C GLY A 108 16.99 8.57 17.15
N LEU A 109 15.80 8.62 17.74
CA LEU A 109 15.59 9.22 19.06
C LEU A 109 16.29 8.42 20.17
N ALA A 110 16.25 7.09 20.10
CA ALA A 110 16.99 6.21 21.00
C ALA A 110 18.50 6.42 20.90
N PHE A 111 19.06 6.55 19.68
CA PHE A 111 20.48 6.91 19.52
C PHE A 111 20.81 8.30 20.04
N ARG A 112 19.90 9.27 19.87
CA ARG A 112 20.06 10.62 20.43
C ARG A 112 20.06 10.62 21.96
N LEU A 113 19.16 9.86 22.58
CA LEU A 113 19.09 9.70 24.05
C LEU A 113 20.32 8.94 24.59
N ALA A 114 20.79 7.92 23.87
CA ALA A 114 22.02 7.19 24.19
C ALA A 114 23.31 8.00 23.91
N ARG A 115 23.19 9.27 23.49
CA ARG A 115 24.28 10.19 23.15
C ARG A 115 25.30 9.58 22.16
N ARG A 116 24.83 8.67 21.29
CA ARG A 116 25.65 7.94 20.33
C ARG A 116 25.54 8.61 18.97
N ASP A 117 26.45 9.53 18.69
CA ASP A 117 26.54 10.21 17.38
C ASP A 117 27.39 9.41 16.40
N SER A 118 26.87 8.26 15.96
CA SER A 118 27.55 7.40 14.97
C SER A 118 27.67 8.05 13.59
N LEU A 119 26.97 9.16 13.36
CA LEU A 119 26.93 9.86 12.07
C LEU A 119 27.78 11.13 12.06
N HIS A 120 28.52 11.43 13.14
CA HIS A 120 29.33 12.64 13.28
C HIS A 120 28.58 13.91 12.84
N ARG A 121 27.31 14.03 13.25
CA ARG A 121 26.44 15.14 12.80
C ARG A 121 26.71 16.44 13.55
N ALA A 122 27.43 16.39 14.66
CA ALA A 122 27.88 17.59 15.35
C ALA A 122 28.86 18.36 14.45
N PHE A 123 28.46 19.57 14.03
CA PHE A 123 29.37 20.52 13.40
C PHE A 123 30.46 20.89 14.44
N PRO A 124 31.75 20.69 14.15
CA PRO A 124 32.79 21.07 15.09
C PRO A 124 32.84 22.59 15.18
N THR A 125 32.56 23.15 16.34
CA THR A 125 32.55 24.60 16.59
C THR A 125 33.92 25.25 16.41
N GLU A 126 35.00 24.47 16.48
CA GLU A 126 36.40 24.94 16.37
C GLU A 126 37.14 24.44 15.11
N ALA A 127 36.49 23.75 14.16
CA ALA A 127 37.18 23.27 12.96
C ALA A 127 37.01 24.20 11.76
N GLU A 128 38.11 24.58 11.12
CA GLU A 128 38.11 25.35 9.86
C GLU A 128 37.54 24.56 8.67
N SER A 129 37.49 23.22 8.77
CA SER A 129 36.88 22.38 7.74
C SER A 129 36.28 21.09 8.31
N CYS A 130 35.20 20.60 7.68
CA CYS A 130 34.59 19.30 7.95
C CYS A 130 35.24 18.17 7.12
N TRP A 131 36.46 18.38 6.62
CA TRP A 131 37.14 17.41 5.76
C TRP A 131 37.55 16.18 6.58
N VAL A 132 37.20 14.99 6.10
CA VAL A 132 37.65 13.72 6.68
C VAL A 132 38.65 13.11 5.71
N ASP A 133 39.85 12.80 6.20
CA ASP A 133 40.89 12.21 5.36
C ASP A 133 40.43 10.87 4.78
N ALA A 134 40.64 10.71 3.48
CA ALA A 134 40.36 9.45 2.81
C ALA A 134 41.28 8.37 3.41
N PRO A 135 40.74 7.18 3.73
CA PRO A 135 41.58 6.07 4.18
C PRO A 135 42.62 5.75 3.12
N HIS A 136 43.82 5.35 3.56
CA HIS A 136 44.93 5.03 2.67
C HIS A 136 44.51 4.12 1.52
N ALA A 137 44.94 4.50 0.32
CA ALA A 137 44.62 3.78 -0.91
C ALA A 137 45.02 2.31 -0.76
N LYS A 138 44.03 1.42 -0.85
CA LYS A 138 44.27 -0.02 -0.82
C LYS A 138 45.04 -0.41 -2.09
N PRO A 139 45.97 -1.39 -2.00
CA PRO A 139 46.72 -1.87 -3.16
C PRO A 139 45.77 -2.32 -4.27
N ARG A 140 46.08 -1.98 -5.52
CA ARG A 140 45.21 -2.29 -6.67
C ARG A 140 44.99 -3.79 -6.82
N GLU A 141 45.94 -4.62 -6.38
CA GLU A 141 45.84 -6.08 -6.42
C GLU A 141 44.65 -6.62 -5.61
N ARG A 142 44.18 -5.86 -4.60
CA ARG A 142 43.06 -6.26 -3.75
C ARG A 142 41.71 -6.23 -4.48
N TYR A 143 41.56 -5.44 -5.54
CA TYR A 143 40.36 -5.46 -6.38
C TYR A 143 40.23 -6.77 -7.19
N PHE A 144 41.35 -7.46 -7.45
CA PHE A 144 41.37 -8.71 -8.20
C PHE A 144 41.12 -9.95 -7.34
N ARG A 145 40.96 -9.79 -6.02
CA ARG A 145 40.63 -10.88 -5.08
C ARG A 145 39.29 -10.56 -4.43
N GLN A 146 38.20 -10.85 -5.16
CA GLN A 146 36.82 -10.63 -4.71
C GLN A 146 36.33 -11.71 -3.72
N PHE A 147 37.06 -12.83 -3.60
CA PHE A 147 36.73 -13.95 -2.72
C PHE A 147 37.95 -14.38 -1.92
#